data_AF-A0A1C6VMC2-F1
#
_entry.id   AF-A0A1C6VMC2-F1
#
_cell.length_a   1.000
_cell.length_b   1.000
_cell.length_c   1.000
_cell.angle_alpha   90.00
_cell.angle_beta   90.00
_cell.angle_gamma   90.00
#
_symmetry.space_group_name_H-M   'P 1'
#
loop_
_entity.id
_entity.type
_entity.pdbx_description
1 polymer ?
#
loop_
_entity_poly.entity_id
_entity_poly.type
_entity_poly.pdbx_seq_one_letter_code
_entity_poly.pdbx_strand_id
1 'polypeptide(L)'
;MGELVAATDLRVQPDHHMFGIGDQTAGFGGRAPLPGRGWLGVGSSAVLIGAAEDLVCPALRLEYWDGEPPTGPPDHEAQETTSLLLPTGRLALDEITGGAVPDVFVLPPGVYALRITCWNRERVRREFEALCRGGLDWDGPEFEAARAGLAGQERYLFQFWLQAPTSALLGSTGVLIHPGYDRLGITDSAARVTLIPPAEAEPLTVGPSSVLIPMEHQHGRPALRMESWNGPPPAPGPDHPGKQLRLHLPSGRLDLLHLPAGPAGVGEISAGMIPRIFDLPPGDYELRLTRRGSEPGEDARKERQLIQFWPIR
;
A
#
# COMPACT_ATOMS: atom_id res chain seq x y z
N MET A 1 -24.04 -16.36 10.49
CA MET A 1 -23.34 -15.47 11.44
C MET A 1 -21.97 -16.06 11.62
N GLY A 2 -20.91 -15.30 11.43
CA GLY A 2 -19.55 -15.79 11.54
C GLY A 2 -19.15 -16.08 12.98
N GLU A 3 -18.10 -16.89 13.13
CA GLU A 3 -17.39 -17.15 14.38
C GLU A 3 -16.08 -16.36 14.41
N LEU A 4 -15.67 -15.95 15.61
CA LEU A 4 -14.43 -15.23 15.82
C LEU A 4 -13.26 -16.22 15.70
N VAL A 5 -12.38 -15.99 14.73
CA VAL A 5 -11.21 -16.83 14.44
C VAL A 5 -9.99 -16.37 15.22
N ALA A 6 -9.74 -15.06 15.24
CA ALA A 6 -8.60 -14.46 15.92
C ALA A 6 -8.90 -13.04 16.39
N ALA A 7 -8.23 -12.59 17.45
CA ALA A 7 -8.30 -11.22 17.91
C ALA A 7 -6.99 -10.76 18.55
N THR A 8 -6.73 -9.46 18.51
CA THR A 8 -5.65 -8.81 19.25
C THR A 8 -6.07 -7.44 19.76
N ASP A 9 -5.51 -7.02 20.88
CA ASP A 9 -5.75 -5.72 21.49
C ASP A 9 -4.44 -4.92 21.49
N LEU A 10 -4.53 -3.67 21.06
CA LEU A 10 -3.41 -2.76 20.83
C LEU A 10 -3.66 -1.43 21.57
N ARG A 11 -2.55 -0.77 21.90
CA ARG A 11 -2.53 0.67 22.20
C ARG A 11 -2.01 1.38 20.97
N VAL A 12 -2.69 2.46 20.61
CA VAL A 12 -2.30 3.30 19.51
C VAL A 12 -1.81 4.63 20.07
N GLN A 13 -0.76 5.18 19.48
CA GLN A 13 -0.32 6.54 19.69
C GLN A 13 -0.70 7.37 18.45
N PRO A 14 -1.86 8.06 18.47
CA PRO A 14 -2.24 8.93 17.37
C PRO A 14 -1.28 10.11 17.27
N ASP A 15 -1.15 10.63 16.07
CA ASP A 15 -0.39 11.83 15.78
C ASP A 15 -1.10 12.63 14.68
N HIS A 16 -1.12 13.95 14.80
CA HIS A 16 -1.95 14.83 13.97
C HIS A 16 -3.44 14.42 13.97
N HIS A 17 -3.94 13.97 15.11
CA HIS A 17 -5.27 13.44 15.37
C HIS A 17 -5.59 12.21 14.53
N MET A 18 -4.58 11.43 14.14
CA MET A 18 -4.76 10.32 13.23
C MET A 18 -3.90 9.10 13.55
N PHE A 19 -4.40 7.94 13.13
CA PHE A 19 -3.63 6.70 13.01
C PHE A 19 -4.22 5.84 11.89
N GLY A 20 -3.47 4.87 11.38
CA GLY A 20 -3.91 4.03 10.26
C GLY A 20 -3.73 2.54 10.50
N ILE A 21 -4.51 1.75 9.78
CA ILE A 21 -4.32 0.30 9.65
C ILE A 21 -4.36 -0.05 8.18
N GLY A 22 -3.40 -0.84 7.71
CA GLY A 22 -3.38 -1.30 6.32
C GLY A 22 -2.47 -2.48 6.12
N ASP A 23 -2.51 -3.04 4.91
CA ASP A 23 -1.51 -4.02 4.49
C ASP A 23 -0.12 -3.37 4.53
N GLN A 24 0.88 -4.07 5.05
CA GLN A 24 2.26 -3.60 5.20
C GLN A 24 2.85 -3.03 3.88
N THR A 25 2.34 -3.44 2.71
CA THR A 25 2.81 -3.00 1.39
C THR A 25 2.12 -1.74 0.86
N ALA A 26 1.12 -1.22 1.57
CA ALA A 26 0.43 0.02 1.21
C ALA A 26 1.39 1.22 1.26
N GLY A 27 2.40 1.19 2.13
CA GLY A 27 3.36 2.26 2.36
C GLY A 27 2.73 3.50 3.02
N PHE A 28 3.53 4.23 3.79
CA PHE A 28 3.10 5.44 4.50
C PHE A 28 2.84 6.59 3.52
N GLY A 29 1.68 7.25 3.67
CA GLY A 29 1.25 8.37 2.83
C GLY A 29 0.70 7.99 1.45
N GLY A 30 0.44 6.70 1.19
CA GLY A 30 0.19 6.21 -0.16
C GLY A 30 -1.27 6.00 -0.59
N ARG A 31 -2.26 5.79 0.29
CA ARG A 31 -3.56 5.25 -0.18
C ARG A 31 -4.84 5.61 0.57
N ALA A 32 -4.83 5.81 1.88
CA ALA A 32 -6.05 6.28 2.55
C ALA A 32 -6.11 7.81 2.44
N PRO A 33 -7.20 8.41 1.93
CA PRO A 33 -7.37 9.85 1.99
C PRO A 33 -7.36 10.28 3.46
N LEU A 34 -6.90 11.50 3.73
CA LEU A 34 -7.05 12.07 5.07
C LEU A 34 -8.54 12.03 5.46
N PRO A 35 -8.88 11.63 6.69
CA PRO A 35 -10.24 11.77 7.20
C PRO A 35 -10.54 13.28 7.17
N GLY A 36 -11.33 13.73 6.19
CA GLY A 36 -11.56 15.16 5.97
C GLY A 36 -12.33 15.79 7.12
N ARG A 37 -13.65 16.02 6.94
CA ARG A 37 -14.54 16.39 8.05
C ARG A 37 -15.12 15.18 8.79
N GLY A 38 -14.86 13.97 8.29
CA GLY A 38 -15.27 12.71 8.89
C GLY A 38 -14.19 12.12 9.80
N TRP A 39 -14.45 10.92 10.33
CA TRP A 39 -13.53 10.21 11.22
C TRP A 39 -12.81 9.05 10.54
N LEU A 40 -13.13 8.76 9.28
CA LEU A 40 -12.61 7.64 8.51
C LEU A 40 -12.22 8.10 7.10
N GLY A 41 -10.97 7.82 6.74
CA GLY A 41 -10.45 7.85 5.38
C GLY A 41 -10.23 6.42 4.88
N VAL A 42 -10.79 6.08 3.72
CA VAL A 42 -10.72 4.71 3.18
C VAL A 42 -9.91 4.70 1.88
N GLY A 43 -8.81 3.95 1.89
CA GLY A 43 -8.05 3.60 0.71
C GLY A 43 -8.29 2.17 0.26
N SER A 44 -7.66 1.77 -0.84
CA SER A 44 -7.80 0.40 -1.37
C SER A 44 -7.18 -0.70 -0.50
N SER A 45 -6.14 -0.37 0.27
CA SER A 45 -5.39 -1.34 1.10
C SER A 45 -4.99 -0.79 2.48
N ALA A 46 -5.52 0.36 2.85
CA ALA A 46 -5.35 0.96 4.17
C ALA A 46 -6.56 1.83 4.50
N VAL A 47 -6.79 2.04 5.79
CA VAL A 47 -7.71 3.04 6.32
C VAL A 47 -6.95 3.97 7.26
N LEU A 48 -7.41 5.21 7.35
CA LEU A 48 -6.90 6.23 8.26
C LEU A 48 -8.06 6.69 9.14
N ILE A 49 -7.82 6.78 10.44
CA ILE A 49 -8.80 7.08 11.47
C ILE A 49 -8.48 8.44 12.04
N GLY A 50 -9.48 9.32 12.11
CA GLY A 50 -9.41 10.52 12.93
C GLY A 50 -9.64 10.16 14.39
N ALA A 51 -8.58 10.18 15.19
CA ALA A 51 -8.66 10.11 16.64
C ALA A 51 -9.29 11.39 17.20
N ALA A 52 -9.88 11.31 18.40
CA ALA A 52 -10.36 12.49 19.09
C ALA A 52 -9.20 13.42 19.49
N GLU A 53 -8.11 12.86 20.01
CA GLU A 53 -6.96 13.58 20.55
C GLU A 53 -5.64 12.81 20.35
N ASP A 54 -4.52 13.52 20.19
CA ASP A 54 -3.18 12.95 19.91
C ASP A 54 -2.57 12.33 21.16
N LEU A 55 -2.74 13.03 22.27
CA LEU A 55 -2.03 12.75 23.52
C LEU A 55 -2.76 11.74 24.41
N VAL A 56 -3.83 11.15 23.91
CA VAL A 56 -4.64 10.15 24.62
C VAL A 56 -4.63 8.86 23.83
N CYS A 57 -3.77 7.91 24.20
CA CYS A 57 -3.59 6.64 23.50
C CYS A 57 -4.89 5.81 23.45
N PRO A 58 -5.61 5.70 22.31
CA PRO A 58 -6.86 4.95 22.22
C PRO A 58 -6.62 3.44 22.38
N ALA A 59 -7.67 2.71 22.75
CA ALA A 59 -7.68 1.25 22.67
C ALA A 59 -8.12 0.82 21.27
N LEU A 60 -7.37 -0.08 20.64
CA LEU A 60 -7.73 -0.66 19.35
C LEU A 60 -7.84 -2.17 19.48
N ARG A 61 -8.95 -2.75 19.06
CA ARG A 61 -9.13 -4.19 18.93
C ARG A 61 -9.28 -4.57 17.47
N LEU A 62 -8.49 -5.56 17.03
CA LEU A 62 -8.60 -6.14 15.70
C LEU A 62 -9.17 -7.55 15.84
N GLU A 63 -10.13 -7.90 15.00
CA GLU A 63 -10.80 -9.21 15.00
C GLU A 63 -10.90 -9.78 13.58
N TYR A 64 -10.61 -11.06 13.44
CA TYR A 64 -10.85 -11.82 12.23
C TYR A 64 -11.99 -12.80 12.44
N TRP A 65 -12.94 -12.81 11.52
CA TRP A 65 -14.12 -13.66 11.53
C TRP A 65 -14.16 -14.50 10.25
N ASP A 66 -14.66 -15.73 10.34
CA ASP A 66 -14.83 -16.65 9.20
C ASP A 66 -16.05 -16.32 8.31
N GLY A 67 -16.84 -15.33 8.73
CA GLY A 67 -18.00 -14.81 8.05
C GLY A 67 -18.41 -13.48 8.67
N GLU A 68 -19.55 -12.93 8.25
CA GLU A 68 -19.99 -11.64 8.76
C GLU A 68 -20.19 -11.68 10.30
N PRO A 69 -19.50 -10.80 11.05
CA PRO A 69 -19.60 -10.76 12.51
C PRO A 69 -21.01 -10.37 12.98
N PRO A 70 -21.46 -10.87 14.14
CA PRO A 70 -22.75 -10.47 14.75
C PRO A 70 -22.83 -8.95 14.87
N THR A 71 -24.05 -8.38 14.85
CA THR A 71 -24.23 -6.94 15.10
C THR A 71 -23.47 -6.52 16.35
N GLY A 72 -22.63 -5.49 16.21
CA GLY A 72 -21.71 -5.06 17.25
C GLY A 72 -22.41 -4.60 18.53
N PRO A 73 -21.62 -4.31 19.59
CA PRO A 73 -22.17 -3.83 20.85
C PRO A 73 -23.08 -2.61 20.65
N PRO A 74 -24.17 -2.49 21.43
CA PRO A 74 -24.94 -1.26 21.47
C PRO A 74 -24.06 -0.09 21.96
N ASP A 75 -24.57 1.13 21.81
CA ASP A 75 -23.97 2.36 22.35
C ASP A 75 -22.65 2.80 21.69
N HIS A 76 -22.35 2.36 20.47
CA HIS A 76 -21.27 2.94 19.67
C HIS A 76 -21.64 4.34 19.15
N GLU A 77 -20.64 5.20 19.00
CA GLU A 77 -20.82 6.56 18.48
C GLU A 77 -20.94 6.57 16.96
N ALA A 78 -20.12 5.75 16.29
CA ALA A 78 -20.18 5.56 14.85
C ALA A 78 -19.72 4.15 14.47
N GLN A 79 -20.24 3.67 13.34
CA GLN A 79 -19.87 2.41 12.73
C GLN A 79 -19.91 2.57 11.21
N GLU A 80 -18.86 2.10 10.53
CA GLU A 80 -18.77 2.10 9.08
C GLU A 80 -18.30 0.73 8.58
N THR A 81 -18.83 0.29 7.45
CA THR A 81 -18.37 -0.95 6.78
C THR A 81 -17.80 -0.60 5.42
N THR A 82 -16.58 -1.06 5.15
CA THR A 82 -15.85 -0.83 3.91
C THR A 82 -15.22 -2.12 3.39
N SER A 83 -14.54 -2.05 2.24
CA SER A 83 -13.74 -3.15 1.68
C SER A 83 -12.26 -2.79 1.65
N LEU A 84 -11.40 -3.76 1.93
CA LEU A 84 -9.95 -3.59 1.99
C LEU A 84 -9.27 -4.75 1.28
N LEU A 85 -8.39 -4.45 0.32
CA LEU A 85 -7.49 -5.45 -0.27
C LEU A 85 -6.25 -5.59 0.60
N LEU A 86 -5.96 -6.81 1.04
CA LEU A 86 -4.78 -7.17 1.82
C LEU A 86 -3.92 -8.19 1.06
N PRO A 87 -3.04 -7.72 0.13
CA PRO A 87 -2.24 -8.59 -0.73
C PRO A 87 -1.30 -9.53 0.00
N THR A 88 -0.76 -9.11 1.15
CA THR A 88 0.12 -9.93 1.97
C THR A 88 -0.63 -10.53 3.15
N GLY A 89 -1.75 -9.93 3.54
CA GLY A 89 -2.50 -10.30 4.73
C GLY A 89 -1.82 -9.87 6.04
N ARG A 90 -0.66 -9.20 5.97
CA ARG A 90 0.08 -8.72 7.14
C ARG A 90 -0.26 -7.26 7.38
N LEU A 91 -0.97 -6.98 8.48
CA LEU A 91 -1.38 -5.63 8.84
C LEU A 91 -0.25 -4.90 9.57
N ALA A 92 -0.15 -3.60 9.31
CA ALA A 92 0.69 -2.66 10.01
C ALA A 92 -0.18 -1.55 10.64
N LEU A 93 0.20 -1.11 11.84
CA LEU A 93 -0.39 0.05 12.54
C LEU A 93 0.46 1.28 12.26
N ASP A 94 -0.10 2.28 11.60
CA ASP A 94 0.54 3.55 11.24
C ASP A 94 0.24 4.62 12.29
N GLU A 95 1.28 5.12 12.95
CA GLU A 95 1.25 6.21 13.94
C GLU A 95 1.73 7.54 13.34
N ILE A 96 1.55 7.71 12.02
CA ILE A 96 1.86 8.91 11.23
C ILE A 96 3.35 9.27 11.32
N THR A 97 3.76 10.22 12.16
CA THR A 97 5.19 10.53 12.33
C THR A 97 5.94 9.48 13.13
N GLY A 98 5.24 8.65 13.92
CA GLY A 98 5.80 7.49 14.62
C GLY A 98 6.23 6.34 13.69
N GLY A 99 5.80 6.35 12.42
CA GLY A 99 5.98 5.26 11.47
C GLY A 99 4.96 4.13 11.69
N ALA A 100 5.16 2.94 11.07
CA ALA A 100 4.37 1.76 11.45
C ALA A 100 5.11 0.80 12.34
N VAL A 101 4.30 0.21 13.20
CA VAL A 101 4.50 -1.10 13.78
C VAL A 101 4.04 -2.16 12.77
N PRO A 102 4.93 -2.95 12.15
CA PRO A 102 4.54 -4.03 11.26
C PRO A 102 3.98 -5.23 12.03
N ASP A 103 3.31 -6.12 11.32
CA ASP A 103 2.89 -7.45 11.82
C ASP A 103 2.01 -7.44 13.07
N VAL A 104 1.22 -6.37 13.25
CA VAL A 104 0.32 -6.25 14.40
C VAL A 104 -0.84 -7.25 14.34
N PHE A 105 -1.19 -7.73 13.14
CA PHE A 105 -2.21 -8.75 12.94
C PHE A 105 -2.01 -9.44 11.58
N VAL A 106 -2.21 -10.77 11.53
CA VAL A 106 -1.97 -11.57 10.32
C VAL A 106 -3.26 -12.27 9.89
N LEU A 107 -3.59 -12.11 8.62
CA LEU A 107 -4.77 -12.61 7.95
C LEU A 107 -4.35 -13.39 6.68
N PRO A 108 -5.19 -14.30 6.16
CA PRO A 108 -5.00 -14.81 4.80
C PRO A 108 -4.99 -13.68 3.76
N PRO A 109 -4.20 -13.75 2.68
CA PRO A 109 -4.28 -12.77 1.59
C PRO A 109 -5.67 -12.75 0.94
N GLY A 110 -6.22 -11.55 0.73
CA GLY A 110 -7.54 -11.44 0.13
C GLY A 110 -8.17 -10.05 0.14
N VAL A 111 -9.40 -10.00 -0.37
CA VAL A 111 -10.32 -8.87 -0.22
C VAL A 111 -11.18 -9.12 1.01
N TYR A 112 -11.19 -8.17 1.92
CA TYR A 112 -11.92 -8.23 3.18
C TYR A 112 -13.03 -7.20 3.18
N ALA A 113 -14.16 -7.54 3.77
CA ALA A 113 -15.01 -6.52 4.36
C ALA A 113 -14.44 -6.18 5.75
N LEU A 114 -14.47 -4.90 6.07
CA LEU A 114 -13.96 -4.33 7.30
C LEU A 114 -15.05 -3.47 7.91
N ARG A 115 -15.52 -3.87 9.09
CA ARG A 115 -16.40 -3.03 9.92
C ARG A 115 -15.58 -2.36 11.00
N ILE A 116 -15.68 -1.05 11.08
CA ILE A 116 -14.98 -0.20 12.04
C ILE A 116 -16.01 0.44 12.94
N THR A 117 -15.87 0.24 14.25
CA THR A 117 -16.78 0.80 15.26
C THR A 117 -15.97 1.61 16.26
N CYS A 118 -16.48 2.77 16.69
CA CYS A 118 -15.81 3.62 17.68
C CYS A 118 -16.72 4.06 18.84
N TRP A 119 -16.10 4.35 19.99
CA TRP A 119 -16.76 4.79 21.22
C TRP A 119 -15.98 5.89 21.92
N ASN A 120 -16.72 6.74 22.65
CA ASN A 120 -16.23 7.76 23.57
C ASN A 120 -15.31 8.83 22.96
N ARG A 121 -15.30 9.03 21.64
CA ARG A 121 -14.44 10.02 21.00
C ARG A 121 -14.79 11.42 21.50
N GLU A 122 -16.08 11.75 21.52
CA GLU A 122 -16.54 13.07 21.96
C GLU A 122 -16.36 13.28 23.48
N ARG A 123 -16.50 12.23 24.27
CA ARG A 123 -16.28 12.30 25.71
C ARG A 123 -14.82 12.59 26.02
N VAL A 124 -13.90 11.80 25.45
CA VAL A 124 -12.46 11.95 25.66
C VAL A 124 -11.99 13.34 25.22
N ARG A 125 -12.42 13.81 24.06
CA ARG A 125 -12.13 15.18 23.60
C ARG A 125 -12.53 16.23 24.64
N ARG A 126 -13.78 16.20 25.10
CA ARG A 126 -14.28 17.19 26.07
C ARG A 126 -13.54 17.13 27.42
N GLU A 127 -13.22 15.93 27.90
CA GLU A 127 -12.46 15.76 29.14
C GLU A 127 -11.03 16.26 28.98
N PHE A 128 -10.37 15.95 27.86
CA PHE A 128 -9.02 16.45 27.57
C PHE A 128 -8.99 17.98 27.42
N GLU A 129 -9.93 18.58 26.69
CA GLU A 129 -10.07 20.03 26.61
C GLU A 129 -10.32 20.68 27.99
N ALA A 130 -11.01 19.98 28.89
CA ALA A 130 -11.23 20.46 30.26
C ALA A 130 -9.93 20.41 31.07
N LEU A 131 -9.09 19.38 30.90
CA LEU A 131 -7.75 19.32 31.49
C LEU A 131 -6.88 20.49 31.02
N CYS A 132 -6.84 20.74 29.71
CA CYS A 132 -6.05 21.84 29.12
C CYS A 132 -6.51 23.22 29.60
N ARG A 133 -7.82 23.40 29.85
CA ARG A 133 -8.38 24.66 30.38
C ARG A 133 -8.29 24.78 31.90
N GLY A 134 -8.02 23.69 32.61
CA GLY A 134 -8.05 23.58 34.07
C GLY A 134 -6.91 24.30 34.79
N GLY A 135 -5.94 24.87 34.07
CA GLY A 135 -4.83 25.62 34.64
C GLY A 135 -3.75 24.75 35.31
N LEU A 136 -3.77 23.44 35.05
CA LEU A 136 -2.68 22.55 35.45
C LEU A 136 -1.41 22.90 34.66
N ASP A 137 -0.26 22.72 35.30
CA ASP A 137 1.03 22.79 34.62
C ASP A 137 1.12 21.62 33.62
N TRP A 138 1.39 21.94 32.35
CA TRP A 138 1.38 20.98 31.24
C TRP A 138 2.43 19.88 31.43
N ASP A 139 3.58 20.24 32.02
CA ASP A 139 4.68 19.32 32.31
C ASP A 139 4.60 18.77 33.76
N GLY A 140 3.51 19.10 34.47
CA GLY A 140 3.30 18.74 35.85
C GLY A 140 2.83 17.28 36.03
N PRO A 141 3.19 16.63 37.14
CA PRO A 141 2.77 15.25 37.42
C PRO A 141 1.25 15.10 37.55
N GLU A 142 0.53 16.15 37.91
CA GLU A 142 -0.93 16.14 38.00
C GLU A 142 -1.60 16.09 36.61
N PHE A 143 -1.09 16.87 35.65
CA PHE A 143 -1.57 16.84 34.27
C PHE A 143 -1.28 15.48 33.64
N GLU A 144 -0.07 14.96 33.81
CA GLU A 144 0.32 13.64 33.31
C GLU A 144 -0.54 12.51 33.90
N ALA A 145 -0.83 12.55 35.20
CA ALA A 145 -1.72 11.58 35.84
C ALA A 145 -3.16 11.68 35.31
N ALA A 146 -3.68 12.90 35.14
CA ALA A 146 -5.02 13.12 34.61
C ALA A 146 -5.14 12.68 33.14
N ARG A 147 -4.13 13.01 32.31
CA ARG A 147 -4.02 12.57 30.92
C ARG A 147 -3.91 11.05 30.82
N ALA A 148 -3.09 10.41 31.65
CA ALA A 148 -2.99 8.96 31.72
C ALA A 148 -4.33 8.30 32.09
N GLY A 149 -5.16 8.97 32.90
CA GLY A 149 -6.52 8.53 33.21
C GLY A 149 -7.45 8.44 32.00
N LEU A 150 -7.20 9.20 30.94
CA LEU A 150 -7.97 9.16 29.68
C LEU A 150 -7.50 8.06 28.72
N ALA A 151 -6.29 7.51 28.92
CA ALA A 151 -5.73 6.51 28.03
C ALA A 151 -6.65 5.28 27.91
N GLY A 152 -6.97 4.89 26.68
CA GLY A 152 -7.82 3.75 26.38
C GLY A 152 -9.31 3.94 26.56
N GLN A 153 -9.76 5.13 26.98
CA GLN A 153 -11.18 5.41 27.09
C GLN A 153 -11.85 5.59 25.73
N GLU A 154 -11.14 6.22 24.78
CA GLU A 154 -11.46 6.18 23.36
C GLU A 154 -11.15 4.78 22.84
N ARG A 155 -12.12 4.16 22.15
CA ARG A 155 -12.02 2.76 21.74
C ARG A 155 -12.40 2.59 20.29
N TYR A 156 -11.69 1.69 19.62
CA TYR A 156 -11.92 1.29 18.25
C TYR A 156 -11.96 -0.24 18.13
N LEU A 157 -12.88 -0.74 17.32
CA LEU A 157 -13.00 -2.16 16.99
C LEU A 157 -13.00 -2.31 15.47
N PHE A 158 -12.09 -3.12 14.96
CA PHE A 158 -11.97 -3.46 13.55
C PHE A 158 -12.27 -4.94 13.38
N GLN A 159 -13.30 -5.25 12.61
CA GLN A 159 -13.73 -6.63 12.38
C GLN A 159 -13.61 -6.93 10.89
N PHE A 160 -12.73 -7.89 10.58
CA PHE A 160 -12.41 -8.34 9.23
C PHE A 160 -13.11 -9.66 8.95
N TRP A 161 -13.71 -9.79 7.77
CA TRP A 161 -14.12 -11.10 7.24
C TRP A 161 -13.83 -11.20 5.75
N LEU A 162 -13.36 -12.37 5.33
CA LEU A 162 -12.89 -12.60 3.98
C LEU A 162 -14.07 -12.60 3.01
N GLN A 163 -14.02 -11.74 1.98
CA GLN A 163 -14.99 -11.75 0.89
C GLN A 163 -14.51 -12.59 -0.27
N ALA A 164 -13.21 -12.48 -0.61
CA ALA A 164 -12.61 -13.26 -1.69
C ALA A 164 -11.12 -13.48 -1.42
N PRO A 165 -10.62 -14.73 -1.46
CA PRO A 165 -9.19 -14.99 -1.41
C PRO A 165 -8.49 -14.42 -2.65
N THR A 166 -7.22 -14.02 -2.50
CA THR A 166 -6.38 -13.59 -3.63
C THR A 166 -5.06 -14.35 -3.64
N SER A 167 -4.35 -14.29 -4.76
CA SER A 167 -2.92 -14.61 -4.76
C SER A 167 -2.19 -13.72 -3.75
N ALA A 168 -1.13 -14.24 -3.16
CA ALA A 168 -0.31 -13.53 -2.19
C ALA A 168 0.76 -12.71 -2.91
N LEU A 169 0.95 -11.47 -2.47
CA LEU A 169 2.09 -10.65 -2.82
C LEU A 169 3.31 -11.15 -2.02
N LEU A 170 4.32 -11.64 -2.74
CA LEU A 170 5.53 -12.24 -2.18
C LEU A 170 6.64 -11.20 -1.96
N GLY A 171 6.70 -10.17 -2.80
CA GLY A 171 7.71 -9.13 -2.73
C GLY A 171 7.32 -7.91 -3.55
N SER A 172 7.78 -6.74 -3.12
CA SER A 172 7.61 -5.51 -3.87
C SER A 172 8.85 -4.64 -3.75
N THR A 173 9.22 -3.97 -4.84
CA THR A 173 10.29 -2.98 -4.87
C THR A 173 9.84 -1.77 -5.69
N GLY A 174 10.41 -0.61 -5.36
CA GLY A 174 10.19 0.65 -6.07
C GLY A 174 11.52 1.22 -6.56
N VAL A 175 11.54 1.66 -7.81
CA VAL A 175 12.72 2.30 -8.43
C VAL A 175 12.30 3.67 -8.96
N LEU A 176 13.10 4.70 -8.63
CA LEU A 176 12.97 6.00 -9.27
C LEU A 176 13.71 6.00 -10.60
N ILE A 177 12.99 6.38 -11.64
CA ILE A 177 13.55 6.50 -12.99
C ILE A 177 14.02 7.93 -13.17
N HIS A 178 15.22 8.10 -13.72
CA HIS A 178 15.74 9.43 -14.00
C HIS A 178 14.94 10.09 -15.14
N PRO A 179 14.65 11.40 -15.06
CA PRO A 179 14.03 12.12 -16.16
C PRO A 179 14.91 12.07 -17.42
N GLY A 180 14.30 11.91 -18.59
CA GLY A 180 14.99 11.98 -19.89
C GLY A 180 15.15 10.64 -20.63
N TYR A 181 14.62 9.57 -20.06
CA TYR A 181 14.50 8.29 -20.75
C TYR A 181 13.10 8.15 -21.35
N ASP A 182 13.01 7.84 -22.64
CA ASP A 182 11.71 7.62 -23.30
C ASP A 182 11.23 6.17 -23.18
N ARG A 183 12.11 5.26 -22.74
CA ARG A 183 11.83 3.84 -22.60
C ARG A 183 12.59 3.24 -21.43
N LEU A 184 11.97 2.23 -20.82
CA LEU A 184 12.60 1.32 -19.88
C LEU A 184 12.70 -0.06 -20.52
N GLY A 185 13.79 -0.76 -20.27
CA GLY A 185 13.87 -2.19 -20.51
C GLY A 185 13.96 -2.95 -19.21
N ILE A 186 13.21 -4.03 -19.10
CA ILE A 186 13.38 -5.02 -18.04
C ILE A 186 13.89 -6.27 -18.69
N THR A 187 15.02 -6.78 -18.22
CA THR A 187 15.66 -7.95 -18.79
C THR A 187 16.19 -8.87 -17.71
N ASP A 188 16.17 -10.17 -17.97
CA ASP A 188 16.95 -11.09 -17.14
C ASP A 188 18.45 -10.81 -17.30
N SER A 189 19.23 -10.84 -16.22
CA SER A 189 20.68 -10.56 -16.24
C SER A 189 21.49 -11.54 -17.10
N ALA A 190 20.97 -12.74 -17.37
CA ALA A 190 21.61 -13.69 -18.29
C ALA A 190 21.25 -13.42 -19.75
N ALA A 191 20.23 -12.60 -20.03
CA ALA A 191 19.86 -12.23 -21.38
C ALA A 191 20.77 -11.11 -21.91
N ARG A 192 21.24 -11.27 -23.14
CA ARG A 192 21.97 -10.21 -23.86
C ARG A 192 20.96 -9.44 -24.72
N VAL A 193 20.67 -8.20 -24.35
CA VAL A 193 19.92 -7.29 -25.22
C VAL A 193 20.85 -6.79 -26.32
N THR A 194 20.83 -7.45 -27.47
CA THR A 194 21.70 -7.11 -28.60
C THR A 194 21.09 -6.09 -29.55
N LEU A 195 19.77 -5.94 -29.53
CA LEU A 195 19.04 -5.02 -30.41
C LEU A 195 17.95 -4.32 -29.61
N ILE A 196 17.93 -2.99 -29.73
CA ILE A 196 16.87 -2.14 -29.18
C ILE A 196 16.02 -1.72 -30.39
N PRO A 197 14.77 -2.19 -30.53
CA PRO A 197 13.91 -1.74 -31.62
C PRO A 197 13.70 -0.22 -31.56
N PRO A 198 13.31 0.41 -32.68
CA PRO A 198 12.93 1.82 -32.66
C PRO A 198 11.81 2.09 -31.65
N ALA A 199 11.69 3.35 -31.22
CA ALA A 199 10.67 3.77 -30.27
C ALA A 199 9.28 3.72 -30.95
N GLU A 200 8.60 2.57 -30.83
CA GLU A 200 7.18 2.46 -31.14
C GLU A 200 6.35 2.72 -29.88
N ALA A 201 5.09 3.14 -30.06
CA ALA A 201 4.22 3.61 -28.97
C ALA A 201 3.68 2.49 -28.05
N GLU A 202 4.01 1.22 -28.31
CA GLU A 202 3.50 0.10 -27.53
C GLU A 202 4.61 -0.64 -26.76
N PRO A 203 4.30 -1.18 -25.56
CA PRO A 203 5.20 -2.10 -24.88
C PRO A 203 5.45 -3.31 -25.78
N LEU A 204 6.72 -3.59 -26.02
CA LEU A 204 7.20 -4.59 -26.96
C LEU A 204 8.05 -5.59 -26.21
N THR A 205 7.75 -6.88 -26.35
CA THR A 205 8.66 -7.93 -25.95
C THR A 205 9.82 -7.95 -26.93
N VAL A 206 11.05 -7.72 -26.46
CA VAL A 206 12.26 -7.63 -27.29
C VAL A 206 13.07 -8.94 -27.18
N GLY A 207 12.35 -10.04 -27.35
CA GLY A 207 12.83 -11.40 -27.11
C GLY A 207 12.17 -12.06 -25.90
N PRO A 208 12.48 -13.33 -25.62
CA PRO A 208 11.79 -14.10 -24.58
C PRO A 208 12.09 -13.62 -23.15
N SER A 209 13.20 -12.90 -22.94
CA SER A 209 13.71 -12.52 -21.62
C SER A 209 13.83 -11.02 -21.40
N SER A 210 13.23 -10.22 -22.29
CA SER A 210 13.32 -8.77 -22.23
C SER A 210 12.02 -8.10 -22.67
N VAL A 211 11.55 -7.12 -21.90
CA VAL A 211 10.38 -6.28 -22.23
C VAL A 211 10.82 -4.84 -22.25
N LEU A 212 10.47 -4.12 -23.32
CA LEU A 212 10.59 -2.67 -23.38
C LEU A 212 9.24 -2.00 -23.11
N ILE A 213 9.31 -0.93 -22.33
CA ILE A 213 8.15 -0.18 -21.85
C ILE A 213 8.33 1.27 -22.27
N PRO A 214 7.47 1.80 -23.15
CA PRO A 214 7.48 3.21 -23.49
C PRO A 214 7.11 4.07 -22.26
N MET A 215 7.80 5.19 -22.14
CA MET A 215 7.58 6.24 -21.15
C MET A 215 7.08 7.47 -21.90
N GLU A 216 5.80 7.79 -21.76
CA GLU A 216 5.27 9.02 -22.31
C GLU A 216 5.67 10.22 -21.43
N HIS A 217 6.01 11.33 -22.07
CA HIS A 217 6.21 12.68 -21.51
C HIS A 217 6.54 12.75 -20.00
N GLN A 218 7.81 12.50 -19.67
CA GLN A 218 8.30 12.57 -18.30
C GLN A 218 8.41 14.01 -17.78
N HIS A 219 7.31 14.60 -17.33
CA HIS A 219 7.34 15.80 -16.50
C HIS A 219 7.52 15.41 -15.02
N GLY A 220 8.67 14.85 -14.64
CA GLY A 220 8.93 14.44 -13.26
C GLY A 220 9.97 13.32 -13.12
N ARG A 221 10.15 12.81 -11.90
CA ARG A 221 10.89 11.55 -11.63
C ARG A 221 9.86 10.42 -11.55
N PRO A 222 9.58 9.68 -12.64
CA PRO A 222 8.60 8.62 -12.59
C PRO A 222 9.08 7.51 -11.66
N ALA A 223 8.12 6.81 -11.05
CA ALA A 223 8.39 5.70 -10.17
C ALA A 223 7.89 4.41 -10.83
N LEU A 224 8.77 3.41 -10.91
CA LEU A 224 8.39 2.05 -11.27
C LEU A 224 8.23 1.23 -10.00
N ARG A 225 7.09 0.58 -9.85
CA ARG A 225 6.86 -0.43 -8.81
C ARG A 225 6.82 -1.80 -9.46
N MET A 226 7.55 -2.74 -8.88
CA MET A 226 7.56 -4.14 -9.29
C MET A 226 7.04 -5.00 -8.15
N GLU A 227 6.27 -6.03 -8.48
CA GLU A 227 5.62 -6.91 -7.52
C GLU A 227 5.70 -8.38 -7.98
N SER A 228 6.04 -9.28 -7.08
CA SER A 228 6.02 -10.72 -7.33
C SER A 228 4.86 -11.38 -6.60
N TRP A 229 4.12 -12.24 -7.29
CA TRP A 229 2.92 -12.89 -6.77
C TRP A 229 3.01 -14.41 -6.93
N ASN A 230 2.39 -15.17 -6.02
CA ASN A 230 2.34 -16.64 -6.10
C ASN A 230 1.26 -17.20 -7.06
N GLY A 231 0.59 -16.30 -7.78
CA GLY A 231 -0.48 -16.57 -8.73
C GLY A 231 -0.97 -15.25 -9.34
N PRO A 232 -2.01 -15.28 -10.19
CA PRO A 232 -2.53 -14.07 -10.83
C PRO A 232 -2.88 -12.99 -9.79
N PRO A 233 -2.32 -11.78 -9.89
CA PRO A 233 -2.63 -10.68 -8.99
C PRO A 233 -4.11 -10.27 -9.13
N PRO A 234 -4.73 -9.68 -8.08
CA PRO A 234 -6.09 -9.16 -8.12
C PRO A 234 -6.31 -8.32 -9.37
N ALA A 235 -7.46 -8.46 -10.04
CA ALA A 235 -7.75 -7.70 -11.25
C ALA A 235 -7.55 -6.20 -10.99
N PRO A 236 -6.92 -5.46 -11.91
CA PRO A 236 -6.85 -4.02 -11.75
C PRO A 236 -8.26 -3.43 -11.83
N GLY A 237 -8.44 -2.21 -11.32
CA GLY A 237 -9.69 -1.49 -11.50
C GLY A 237 -10.04 -1.33 -12.99
N PRO A 238 -11.33 -1.14 -13.32
CA PRO A 238 -11.81 -1.09 -14.71
C PRO A 238 -11.10 -0.02 -15.56
N ASP A 239 -10.60 1.05 -14.94
CA ASP A 239 -9.96 2.17 -15.62
C ASP A 239 -8.54 1.86 -16.12
N HIS A 240 -7.91 0.79 -15.62
CA HIS A 240 -6.50 0.47 -15.89
C HIS A 240 -6.27 -1.03 -16.13
N PRO A 241 -6.82 -1.63 -17.20
CA PRO A 241 -6.83 -3.09 -17.42
C PRO A 241 -5.43 -3.73 -17.48
N GLY A 242 -4.40 -2.94 -17.78
CA GLY A 242 -3.02 -3.38 -17.91
C GLY A 242 -2.77 -4.24 -19.15
N LYS A 243 -1.54 -4.22 -19.67
CA LYS A 243 -1.11 -5.10 -20.77
C LYS A 243 -0.47 -6.35 -20.18
N GLN A 244 -0.93 -7.53 -20.59
CA GLN A 244 -0.34 -8.81 -20.19
C GLN A 244 0.70 -9.28 -21.23
N LEU A 245 1.82 -9.77 -20.75
CA LEU A 245 2.98 -10.23 -21.53
C LEU A 245 3.58 -11.47 -20.87
N ARG A 246 4.39 -12.23 -21.62
CA ARG A 246 5.15 -13.36 -21.09
C ARG A 246 6.64 -13.06 -21.05
N LEU A 247 7.31 -13.58 -20.03
CA LEU A 247 8.73 -13.39 -19.81
C LEU A 247 9.40 -14.65 -19.25
N HIS A 248 10.46 -15.09 -19.92
CA HIS A 248 11.33 -16.19 -19.48
C HIS A 248 12.53 -15.63 -18.72
N LEU A 249 12.71 -16.02 -17.47
CA LEU A 249 13.76 -15.54 -16.57
C LEU A 249 14.74 -16.68 -16.22
N PRO A 250 15.76 -16.94 -17.04
CA PRO A 250 16.68 -18.06 -16.82
C PRO A 250 17.56 -17.91 -15.57
N SER A 251 17.91 -16.68 -15.18
CA SER A 251 18.64 -16.43 -13.92
C SER A 251 17.73 -15.98 -12.79
N GLY A 252 16.55 -15.45 -13.11
CA GLY A 252 15.62 -14.87 -12.14
C GLY A 252 16.03 -13.48 -11.66
N ARG A 253 17.17 -12.95 -12.11
CA ARG A 253 17.67 -11.62 -11.73
C ARG A 253 17.24 -10.62 -12.78
N LEU A 254 16.49 -9.60 -12.39
CA LEU A 254 16.06 -8.55 -13.29
C LEU A 254 17.00 -7.35 -13.25
N ASP A 255 17.40 -6.88 -14.42
CA ASP A 255 18.11 -5.63 -14.62
C ASP A 255 17.17 -4.58 -15.25
N LEU A 256 17.34 -3.32 -14.87
CA LEU A 256 16.66 -2.18 -15.50
C LEU A 256 17.59 -1.52 -16.50
N LEU A 257 17.13 -1.37 -17.73
CA LEU A 257 17.79 -0.63 -18.80
C LEU A 257 17.10 0.72 -18.98
N HIS A 258 17.84 1.79 -18.83
CA HIS A 258 17.38 3.13 -19.14
C HIS A 258 17.77 3.52 -20.56
N LEU A 259 16.79 3.77 -21.42
CA LEU A 259 17.00 4.03 -22.84
C LEU A 259 16.65 5.50 -23.16
N PRO A 260 17.62 6.32 -23.59
CA PRO A 260 17.39 7.73 -23.89
C PRO A 260 16.60 7.91 -25.19
N ALA A 261 15.92 9.05 -25.30
CA ALA A 261 15.24 9.46 -26.52
C ALA A 261 16.25 9.73 -27.65
N GLY A 262 16.11 9.04 -28.77
CA GLY A 262 16.90 9.25 -29.98
C GLY A 262 17.27 7.95 -30.70
N PRO A 263 17.69 8.04 -31.97
CA PRO A 263 18.31 6.90 -32.64
C PRO A 263 19.58 6.59 -31.86
N ALA A 264 19.62 5.46 -31.17
CA ALA A 264 20.89 4.91 -30.72
C ALA A 264 21.77 4.85 -31.98
N GLY A 265 22.84 5.66 -32.03
CA GLY A 265 23.82 5.52 -33.09
C GLY A 265 24.22 4.05 -33.11
N VAL A 266 24.06 3.40 -34.27
CA VAL A 266 24.34 1.97 -34.43
C VAL A 266 25.73 1.69 -33.86
N GLY A 267 25.82 1.11 -32.67
CA GLY A 267 27.08 0.75 -32.02
C GLY A 267 27.32 1.27 -30.59
N GLU A 268 26.61 2.29 -30.09
CA GLU A 268 26.82 2.77 -28.71
C GLU A 268 25.52 2.82 -27.90
N ILE A 269 25.26 1.74 -27.17
CA ILE A 269 24.27 1.73 -26.09
C ILE A 269 24.91 2.43 -24.89
N SER A 270 24.81 3.76 -24.82
CA SER A 270 25.02 4.50 -23.57
C SER A 270 23.76 4.42 -22.69
N ALA A 271 23.20 3.22 -22.55
CA ALA A 271 22.10 2.96 -21.62
C ALA A 271 22.65 2.89 -20.20
N GLY A 272 22.00 3.61 -19.28
CA GLY A 272 22.22 3.37 -17.87
C GLY A 272 21.62 2.01 -17.51
N MET A 273 22.41 1.11 -16.95
CA MET A 273 21.91 -0.17 -16.43
C MET A 273 21.90 -0.12 -14.91
N ILE A 274 20.76 -0.43 -14.30
CA ILE A 274 20.67 -0.71 -12.87
C ILE A 274 20.60 -2.23 -12.72
N PRO A 275 21.70 -2.88 -12.31
CA PRO A 275 21.70 -4.33 -12.19
C PRO A 275 20.89 -4.77 -10.95
N ARG A 276 20.24 -5.93 -11.05
CA ARG A 276 19.58 -6.64 -9.94
C ARG A 276 18.59 -5.78 -9.18
N ILE A 277 17.67 -5.15 -9.91
CA ILE A 277 16.59 -4.35 -9.32
C ILE A 277 15.56 -5.22 -8.59
N PHE A 278 15.42 -6.49 -8.99
CA PHE A 278 14.43 -7.40 -8.44
C PHE A 278 14.83 -8.85 -8.69
N ASP A 279 14.71 -9.69 -7.66
CA ASP A 279 15.02 -11.12 -7.73
C ASP A 279 13.73 -11.95 -7.71
N LEU A 280 13.65 -12.89 -8.64
CA LEU A 280 12.59 -13.88 -8.80
C LEU A 280 13.23 -15.28 -8.89
N PRO A 281 12.51 -16.37 -8.55
CA PRO A 281 12.95 -17.70 -8.92
C PRO A 281 13.12 -17.84 -10.45
N PRO A 282 14.12 -18.58 -10.97
CA PRO A 282 14.20 -18.85 -12.40
C PRO A 282 12.93 -19.54 -12.94
N GLY A 283 12.47 -19.16 -14.13
CA GLY A 283 11.31 -19.79 -14.76
C GLY A 283 10.54 -18.88 -15.73
N ASP A 284 9.35 -19.33 -16.12
CA ASP A 284 8.44 -18.60 -17.00
C ASP A 284 7.38 -17.85 -16.20
N TYR A 285 7.15 -16.59 -16.57
CA TYR A 285 6.25 -15.68 -15.87
C TYR A 285 5.24 -15.07 -16.84
N GLU A 286 4.02 -14.93 -16.36
CA GLU A 286 3.14 -13.88 -16.87
C GLU A 286 3.50 -12.57 -16.17
N LEU A 287 3.40 -11.48 -16.93
CA LEU A 287 3.67 -10.12 -16.51
C LEU A 287 2.46 -9.26 -16.84
N ARG A 288 2.02 -8.43 -15.90
CA ARG A 288 1.04 -7.37 -16.16
C ARG A 288 1.68 -6.01 -15.95
N LEU A 289 1.69 -5.20 -16.99
CA LEU A 289 2.07 -3.79 -16.94
C LEU A 289 0.80 -2.94 -16.82
N THR A 290 0.62 -2.29 -15.68
CA THR A 290 -0.46 -1.35 -15.43
C THR A 290 0.10 0.07 -15.34
N ARG A 291 -0.40 0.96 -16.19
CA ARG A 291 -0.16 2.40 -16.03
C ARG A 291 -1.27 2.96 -15.14
N ARG A 292 -0.90 3.52 -14.00
CA ARG A 292 -1.85 4.28 -13.18
C ARG A 292 -1.90 5.72 -13.70
N GLY A 293 -3.09 6.19 -14.02
CA GLY A 293 -3.31 7.62 -14.21
C GLY A 293 -3.04 8.37 -12.91
N SER A 294 -2.67 9.63 -12.99
CA SER A 294 -2.67 10.52 -11.82
C SER A 294 -4.10 10.63 -11.30
N GLU A 295 -4.34 10.28 -10.04
CA GLU A 295 -5.64 10.50 -9.42
C GLU A 295 -5.94 12.02 -9.35
N PRO A 296 -7.22 12.45 -9.44
CA PRO A 296 -7.58 13.85 -9.32
C PRO A 296 -7.08 14.44 -7.98
N GLY A 297 -6.14 15.38 -8.04
CA GLY A 297 -5.53 16.01 -6.87
C GLY A 297 -4.17 15.44 -6.45
N GLU A 298 -3.72 14.32 -7.04
CA GLU A 298 -2.31 13.96 -7.00
C GLU A 298 -1.51 14.85 -7.94
N ASP A 299 -0.28 15.21 -7.52
CA ASP A 299 0.69 15.86 -8.38
C ASP A 299 0.88 14.98 -9.62
N ALA A 300 0.40 15.46 -10.78
CA ALA A 300 0.45 14.77 -12.07
C ALA A 300 1.88 14.33 -12.48
N ARG A 301 2.89 14.79 -11.74
CA ARG A 301 4.30 14.40 -11.84
C ARG A 301 4.63 13.00 -11.29
N LYS A 302 3.67 12.29 -10.68
CA LYS A 302 3.86 10.95 -10.06
C LYS A 302 3.27 9.80 -10.87
N GLU A 303 3.52 9.71 -12.19
CA GLU A 303 3.14 8.49 -12.91
C GLU A 303 3.89 7.26 -12.32
N ARG A 304 3.10 6.33 -11.78
CA ARG A 304 3.56 5.11 -11.12
C ARG A 304 3.21 3.91 -12.00
N GLN A 305 4.16 3.52 -12.84
CA GLN A 305 4.04 2.27 -13.58
C GLN A 305 4.13 1.11 -12.58
N LEU A 306 3.23 0.14 -12.73
CA LEU A 306 3.19 -1.06 -11.91
C LEU A 306 3.42 -2.28 -12.80
N ILE A 307 4.38 -3.11 -12.41
CA ILE A 307 4.68 -4.37 -13.08
C ILE A 307 4.50 -5.50 -12.09
N GLN A 308 3.65 -6.44 -12.44
CA GLN A 308 3.32 -7.57 -11.58
C GLN A 308 3.71 -8.85 -12.28
N PHE A 309 4.47 -9.70 -11.60
CA PHE A 309 4.99 -10.97 -12.08
C PHE A 309 4.29 -12.11 -11.34
N TRP A 310 3.89 -13.16 -12.06
CA TRP A 310 3.47 -14.42 -11.44
C TRP A 310 3.85 -15.62 -12.31
N PRO A 311 4.19 -16.77 -11.70
CA PRO A 311 4.67 -17.93 -12.45
C PRO A 311 3.57 -18.51 -13.34
N ILE A 312 3.95 -18.96 -14.54
CA ILE A 312 3.11 -19.79 -15.40
C ILE A 312 3.12 -21.22 -14.82
N ARG A 313 1.94 -21.78 -14.58
CA ARG A 313 1.78 -23.17 -14.11
C ARG A 313 1.66 -24.14 -15.28
#